data_AF-A0A507ZXF9-F1
#
_entry.id   AF-A0A507ZXF9-F1
#
_cell.length_a   1.000
_cell.length_b   1.000
_cell.length_c   1.000
_cell.angle_alpha   90.00
_cell.angle_beta   90.00
_cell.angle_gamma   90.00
#
_symmetry.space_group_name_H-M   'P 1'
#
loop_
_entity.id
_entity.type
_entity.pdbx_description
1 polymer ?
#
loop_
_entity_poly.entity_id
_entity_poly.type
_entity_poly.pdbx_seq_one_letter_code
_entity_poly.pdbx_strand_id
1 'polypeptide(L)' 'VAGDVALVHGARCVTIAGGMVPRFLPFLRSSAFRERFLAKGRFVAYLEAIAVQAITHPYPGLLGAAMSMRGRSNG' A
#
# COMPACT_ATOMS: atom_id res chain seq x y z
N VAL A 1 8.40 8.81 -4.31
CA VAL A 1 6.94 8.74 -4.51
C VAL A 1 6.23 8.08 -3.32
N ALA A 2 6.30 6.75 -3.11
CA ALA A 2 5.55 6.10 -2.03
C ALA A 2 5.83 6.66 -0.62
N GLY A 3 7.12 6.87 -0.28
CA GLY A 3 7.49 7.50 1.01
C GLY A 3 7.04 8.96 1.11
N ASP A 4 7.08 9.73 0.02
CA ASP A 4 6.62 11.13 0.01
C ASP A 4 5.10 11.22 0.24
N VAL A 5 4.34 10.35 -0.43
CA VAL A 5 2.88 10.25 -0.27
C VAL A 5 2.53 9.86 1.16
N ALA A 6 3.27 8.90 1.74
CA ALA A 6 3.07 8.51 3.14
C ALA A 6 3.28 9.68 4.11
N LEU A 7 4.30 10.52 3.88
CA LEU A 7 4.55 11.70 4.71
C LEU A 7 3.46 12.76 4.55
N VAL A 8 3.09 13.08 3.32
CA VAL A 8 2.08 14.12 3.03
C VAL A 8 0.73 13.76 3.65
N HIS A 9 0.38 12.48 3.69
CA HIS A 9 -0.90 12.02 4.25
C HIS A 9 -0.83 11.64 5.73
N GLY A 10 0.35 11.72 6.38
CA GLY A 10 0.53 11.23 7.74
C GLY A 10 0.16 9.75 7.89
N ALA A 11 0.46 8.94 6.87
CA ALA A 11 -0.03 7.57 6.76
C ALA A 11 0.52 6.67 7.87
N ARG A 12 -0.32 5.77 8.39
CA ARG A 12 0.09 4.72 9.33
C ARG A 12 0.38 3.38 8.65
N CYS A 13 -0.19 3.17 7.46
CA CYS A 13 0.13 2.05 6.59
C CYS A 13 0.12 2.51 5.13
N VAL A 14 0.84 1.77 4.29
CA VAL A 14 0.81 1.94 2.84
C VAL A 14 0.43 0.60 2.23
N THR A 15 -0.62 0.60 1.41
CA THR A 15 -1.09 -0.60 0.74
C THR A 15 -0.91 -0.46 -0.77
N ILE A 16 -0.20 -1.41 -1.37
CA ILE A 16 0.02 -1.50 -2.82
C ILE A 16 -1.09 -2.38 -3.40
N ALA A 17 -1.96 -1.76 -4.20
CA ALA A 17 -3.11 -2.40 -4.83
C ALA A 17 -2.99 -2.38 -6.36
N GLY A 18 -3.58 -3.37 -7.04
CA GLY A 18 -3.64 -3.44 -8.50
C GLY A 18 -3.45 -4.85 -9.05
N GLY A 19 -4.00 -5.13 -10.23
CA GLY A 19 -3.99 -6.49 -10.81
C GLY A 19 -2.59 -7.05 -11.13
N MET A 20 -1.58 -6.18 -11.25
CA MET A 20 -0.20 -6.58 -11.52
C MET A 20 0.62 -6.83 -10.26
N VAL A 21 0.13 -6.44 -9.08
CA VAL A 21 0.89 -6.50 -7.81
C VAL A 21 1.39 -7.91 -7.48
N PRO A 22 0.60 -8.99 -7.60
CA PRO A 22 1.10 -10.34 -7.32
C PRO A 22 2.29 -10.76 -8.20
N ARG A 23 2.29 -10.33 -9.47
CA ARG A 23 3.38 -10.62 -10.43
C ARG A 23 4.65 -9.84 -10.13
N PHE A 24 4.52 -8.62 -9.64
CA PHE A 24 5.65 -7.76 -9.28
C PHE A 24 6.15 -7.95 -7.85
N LEU A 25 5.46 -8.75 -7.03
CA LEU A 25 5.82 -8.96 -5.63
C LEU A 25 7.26 -9.51 -5.45
N PRO A 26 7.74 -10.47 -6.25
CA PRO A 26 9.12 -10.94 -6.18
C PRO A 26 10.12 -9.81 -6.48
N PHE A 27 9.83 -9.00 -7.51
CA PHE A 27 10.66 -7.85 -7.87
C PHE A 27 10.69 -6.79 -6.77
N LEU A 28 9.54 -6.47 -6.17
CA LEU A 28 9.48 -5.52 -5.04
C LEU A 28 10.32 -6.00 -3.86
N ARG A 29 10.30 -7.31 -3.57
CA ARG A 29 11.09 -7.93 -2.50
C ARG A 29 12.59 -7.95 -2.77
N SER A 30 13.02 -8.17 -4.02
CA SER A 30 14.44 -8.21 -4.38
C SER A 30 15.04 -6.83 -4.68
N SER A 31 14.20 -5.84 -4.97
CA SER A 31 14.63 -4.47 -5.26
C SER A 31 14.98 -3.66 -4.00
N ALA A 32 15.68 -2.54 -4.18
CA ALA A 32 15.93 -1.53 -3.15
C ALA A 32 14.67 -0.70 -2.76
N PHE A 33 13.45 -1.25 -2.93
CA PHE A 33 12.20 -0.54 -2.66
C PHE A 33 12.13 -0.05 -1.21
N ARG A 34 12.44 -0.91 -0.23
CA ARG A 34 12.38 -0.53 1.20
C ARG A 34 13.41 0.54 1.54
N GLU A 35 14.65 0.42 1.08
CA GLU A 35 15.67 1.47 1.28
C GLU A 35 15.23 2.80 0.67
N ARG A 36 14.74 2.79 -0.58
CA ARG A 36 14.24 4.00 -1.25
C ARG A 36 13.00 4.58 -0.60
N PHE A 37 12.15 3.74 0.00
CA PHE A 37 11.00 4.17 0.78
C PHE A 37 11.44 4.92 2.04
N LEU A 38 12.46 4.41 2.73
CA LEU A 38 12.99 5.00 3.95
C LEU A 38 13.88 6.22 3.71
N ALA A 39 14.49 6.36 2.52
CA ALA A 39 15.43 7.43 2.16
C ALA A 39 14.77 8.84 2.10
N LYS A 40 14.38 9.35 3.28
CA LYS A 40 13.70 10.63 3.51
C LYS A 40 14.33 11.40 4.68
N GLY A 41 15.64 11.24 4.87
CA GLY A 41 16.44 11.98 5.85
C GLY A 41 15.86 11.86 7.26
N ARG A 42 15.52 13.00 7.88
CA ARG A 42 14.97 13.05 9.24
C ARG A 42 13.68 12.25 9.46
N PHE A 43 12.96 11.91 8.38
CA PHE A 43 11.69 11.18 8.45
C PHE A 43 11.84 9.66 8.42
N VAL A 44 13.07 9.13 8.36
CA VAL A 44 13.33 7.67 8.35
C VAL A 44 12.63 6.99 9.52
N ALA A 45 12.83 7.47 10.75
CA ALA A 45 12.23 6.88 11.96
C ALA A 45 10.69 6.83 11.92
N TYR A 46 10.06 7.84 11.30
CA TYR A 46 8.62 7.84 11.10
C TYR A 46 8.18 6.79 10.08
N LEU A 47 8.89 6.69 8.95
CA LEU A 47 8.58 5.76 7.87
C LEU A 47 8.91 4.30 8.23
N GLU A 48 9.86 4.06 9.13
CA GLU A 48 10.18 2.71 9.62
C GLU A 48 8.98 2.04 10.30
N ALA A 49 8.20 2.82 11.07
CA ALA A 49 7.00 2.36 11.75
C ALA A 49 5.83 2.08 10.78
N ILE A 50 5.90 2.54 9.53
CA ILE A 50 4.84 2.34 8.54
C ILE A 50 4.97 0.94 7.94
N ALA A 51 3.91 0.15 8.12
CA ALA A 51 3.75 -1.12 7.43
C ALA A 51 3.47 -0.88 5.94
N VAL A 52 4.25 -1.53 5.07
CA VAL A 52 3.98 -1.58 3.62
C VAL A 52 3.42 -2.96 3.28
N GLN A 53 2.19 -2.99 2.77
CA GLN A 53 1.45 -4.20 2.47
C GLN A 53 1.11 -4.27 0.98
N ALA A 54 0.93 -5.47 0.45
CA ALA A 54 0.50 -5.69 -0.92
C ALA A 54 -0.79 -6.49 -0.92
N ILE A 55 -1.78 -6.07 -1.70
CA ILE A 55 -3.03 -6.82 -1.87
C ILE A 55 -2.79 -7.97 -2.83
N THR A 56 -3.00 -9.19 -2.34
CA THR A 56 -2.86 -10.43 -3.12
C THR A 56 -4.18 -11.11 -3.43
N HIS A 57 -5.31 -10.53 -2.99
CA HIS A 57 -6.64 -11.05 -3.31
C HIS A 57 -6.83 -11.07 -4.85
N PRO A 58 -7.39 -12.14 -5.44
CA PRO A 58 -7.48 -12.28 -6.90
C PRO A 58 -8.41 -11.25 -7.54
N TYR A 59 -9.46 -10.81 -6.83
CA TYR A 59 -10.46 -9.86 -7.34
C TYR A 59 -10.75 -8.72 -6.33
N PRO A 60 -9.75 -7.88 -6.00
CA PRO A 60 -9.91 -6.90 -4.92
C PRO A 60 -10.91 -5.79 -5.29
N GLY A 61 -11.00 -5.45 -6.58
CA GLY A 61 -12.00 -4.49 -7.08
C GLY A 61 -13.44 -5.00 -6.97
N LEU A 62 -13.69 -6.28 -7.31
CA LEU A 62 -15.02 -6.88 -7.17
C LEU A 62 -15.43 -7.00 -5.70
N LEU A 63 -14.50 -7.38 -4.83
CA LEU A 63 -14.73 -7.41 -3.38
C LEU A 63 -15.11 -6.01 -2.86
N GLY A 64 -14.36 -4.98 -3.25
CA GLY A 64 -14.66 -3.60 -2.89
C GLY A 64 -16.03 -3.12 -3.40
N ALA A 65 -16.38 -3.48 -4.64
CA ALA A 65 -17.68 -3.15 -5.22
C ALA A 65 -18.84 -3.81 -4.46
N ALA A 66 -18.72 -5.10 -4.13
CA ALA A 66 -19.71 -5.83 -3.37
C ALA A 66 -19.91 -5.23 -1.96
N MET A 67 -18.82 -4.86 -1.28
CA MET A 67 -18.88 -4.23 0.05
C MET A 67 -19.51 -2.83 0.00
N SER A 68 -19.19 -2.03 -1.02
CA SER A 68 -19.79 -0.71 -1.22
C SER A 68 -21.29 -0.81 -1.45
N MET A 69 -21.74 -1.75 -2.29
CA MET A 69 -23.16 -2.01 -2.52
C MET A 69 -23.87 -2.46 -1.24
N ARG A 70 -23.26 -3.36 -0.46
CA ARG A 70 -23.84 -3.85 0.79
C ARG A 70 -23.96 -2.75 1.85
N GLY A 71 -22.96 -1.87 1.96
CA GLY A 71 -23.01 -0.73 2.87
C GLY A 71 -24.08 0.31 2.52
N ARG A 72 -24.48 0.39 1.24
CA ARG A 72 -25.54 1.28 0.75
C ARG A 72 -26.95 0.73 0.95
N SER A 73 -27.11 -0.55 1.26
CA SER A 73 -28.42 -1.18 1.48
C SER A 73 -28.96 -0.98 2.91
N ASN A 74 -28.21 -0.30 3.79
CA ASN A 74 -28.55 -0.13 5.20
C ASN A 74 -28.77 1.35 5.59
N GLY A 75 -29.29 2.15 4.65
CA GLY A 75 -29.80 3.50 4.87
C GLY A 75 -31.10 3.67 4.09
#